data_AF-A0A512HWF8-F1
#
_entry.id   AF-A0A512HWF8-F1
#
_cell.length_a   1.000
_cell.length_b   1.000
_cell.length_c   1.000
_cell.angle_alpha   90.00
_cell.angle_beta   90.00
_cell.angle_gamma   90.00
#
_symmetry.space_group_name_H-M   'P 1'
#
loop_
_entity.id
_entity.type
_entity.pdbx_description
1 polymer ?
#
loop_
_entity_poly.entity_id
_entity_poly.type
_entity_poly.pdbx_seq_one_letter_code
_entity_poly.pdbx_strand_id
1 'polypeptide(L)'
;MLLCMPKRTPSDETAAVASAFATWLRRRREERGMTQEQLAHQSGLSRNQIQNLENNRNNNATGRSSANPSLDTILALESALGLQLGELLLEVRRFMESPER
;
A
#
# COMPACT_ATOMS: atom_id res chain seq x y z
N MET A 1 -22.91 21.18 -18.07
CA MET A 1 -23.09 19.79 -17.57
C MET A 1 -21.70 19.22 -17.33
N LEU A 2 -21.30 19.01 -16.08
CA LEU A 2 -20.04 18.33 -15.77
C LEU A 2 -20.26 16.84 -16.02
N LEU A 3 -19.72 16.27 -17.09
CA LEU A 3 -19.62 14.81 -17.20
C LEU A 3 -18.66 14.35 -16.11
N CYS A 4 -19.21 13.86 -14.99
CA CYS A 4 -18.42 13.10 -14.03
C CYS A 4 -18.04 11.78 -14.72
N MET A 5 -16.81 11.69 -15.22
CA MET A 5 -16.29 10.44 -15.76
C MET A 5 -16.30 9.38 -14.65
N PRO A 6 -16.87 8.19 -14.89
CA PRO A 6 -16.85 7.14 -13.89
C PRO A 6 -15.40 6.80 -13.56
N LYS A 7 -15.04 6.85 -12.28
CA LYS A 7 -13.72 6.40 -11.83
C LYS A 7 -13.53 4.95 -12.26
N ARG A 8 -12.38 4.62 -12.86
CA ARG A 8 -12.05 3.24 -13.23
C ARG A 8 -12.14 2.36 -11.99
N THR A 9 -13.02 1.36 -12.04
CA THR A 9 -13.09 0.34 -11.00
C THR A 9 -11.80 -0.49 -11.05
N PRO A 10 -11.12 -0.72 -9.92
CA PRO A 10 -9.98 -1.63 -9.88
C PRO A 10 -10.39 -3.02 -10.37
N SER A 11 -9.53 -3.67 -11.16
CA SER A 11 -9.70 -5.09 -11.50
C SER A 11 -9.53 -5.95 -10.26
N ASP A 12 -9.99 -7.20 -10.32
CA ASP A 12 -9.79 -8.15 -9.22
C ASP A 12 -8.28 -8.42 -9.00
N GLU A 13 -7.48 -8.42 -10.06
CA GLU A 13 -6.01 -8.46 -9.97
C GLU A 13 -5.46 -7.26 -9.20
N THR A 14 -5.94 -6.04 -9.49
CA THR A 14 -5.53 -4.84 -8.75
C THR A 14 -5.89 -4.96 -7.26
N ALA A 15 -7.08 -5.47 -6.95
CA ALA A 15 -7.51 -5.69 -5.57
C ALA A 15 -6.63 -6.72 -4.85
N ALA A 16 -6.25 -7.81 -5.53
CA ALA A 16 -5.34 -8.82 -4.99
C ALA A 16 -3.94 -8.24 -4.72
N VAL A 17 -3.39 -7.44 -5.64
CA VAL A 17 -2.09 -6.77 -5.48
C VAL A 17 -2.14 -5.66 -4.40
N ALA A 18 -3.27 -5.01 -4.20
CA ALA A 18 -3.41 -4.03 -3.11
C ALA A 18 -3.50 -4.71 -1.73
N SER A 19 -4.25 -5.81 -1.62
CA SER A 19 -4.32 -6.62 -0.40
C SER A 19 -2.94 -7.21 -0.05
N ALA A 20 -2.26 -7.71 -1.08
CA ALA A 20 -0.87 -8.14 -1.03
C ALA A 20 0.07 -7.11 -0.41
N PHE A 21 0.04 -5.90 -0.97
CA PHE A 21 0.85 -4.79 -0.54
C PHE A 21 0.60 -4.43 0.94
N ALA A 22 -0.66 -4.42 1.38
CA ALA A 22 -1.03 -4.09 2.75
C ALA A 22 -0.37 -5.02 3.78
N THR A 23 -0.52 -6.33 3.57
CA THR A 23 0.07 -7.35 4.46
C THR A 23 1.60 -7.35 4.37
N TRP A 24 2.16 -7.21 3.16
CA TRP A 24 3.61 -7.09 2.96
C TRP A 24 4.18 -5.89 3.72
N LEU A 25 3.57 -4.72 3.59
CA LEU A 25 4.03 -3.49 4.25
C LEU A 25 4.05 -3.65 5.76
N ARG A 26 2.99 -4.23 6.33
CA ARG A 26 2.91 -4.52 7.75
C ARG A 26 4.03 -5.48 8.20
N ARG A 27 4.21 -6.61 7.51
CA ARG A 27 5.29 -7.57 7.83
C ARG A 27 6.66 -6.91 7.73
N ARG A 28 6.93 -6.15 6.67
CA ARG A 28 8.20 -5.45 6.46
C ARG A 28 8.50 -4.38 7.49
N ARG A 29 7.46 -3.70 8.01
CA ARG A 29 7.57 -2.78 9.14
C ARG A 29 7.94 -3.54 10.41
N GLU A 30 7.24 -4.64 10.70
CA GLU A 30 7.43 -5.45 11.91
C GLU A 30 8.81 -6.14 11.92
N GLU A 31 9.28 -6.67 10.79
CA GLU A 31 10.62 -7.23 10.60
C GLU A 31 11.74 -6.21 10.90
N ARG A 32 11.49 -4.94 10.62
CA ARG A 32 12.41 -3.83 10.92
C ARG A 32 12.25 -3.29 12.35
N GLY A 33 11.39 -3.89 13.18
CA GLY A 33 11.14 -3.45 14.56
C GLY A 33 10.49 -2.07 14.67
N MET A 34 9.81 -1.60 13.62
CA MET A 34 9.23 -0.26 13.56
C MET A 34 7.79 -0.24 14.07
N THR A 35 7.40 0.81 14.79
CA THR A 35 5.99 1.17 15.03
C THR A 35 5.39 1.86 13.81
N GLN A 36 4.05 1.97 13.75
CA GLN A 36 3.39 2.71 12.67
C GLN A 36 3.79 4.19 12.67
N GLU A 37 3.93 4.82 13.84
CA GLU A 37 4.47 6.17 13.99
C GLU A 37 5.88 6.32 13.43
N GLN A 38 6.77 5.36 13.65
CA GLN A 38 8.14 5.41 13.14
C GLN A 38 8.17 5.33 11.61
N LEU A 39 7.40 4.40 11.04
CA LEU A 39 7.28 4.29 9.58
C LEU A 39 6.68 5.57 8.97
N ALA A 40 5.65 6.13 9.61
CA ALA A 40 5.03 7.39 9.21
C ALA A 40 6.03 8.54 9.20
N HIS A 41 6.78 8.70 10.30
CA HIS A 41 7.81 9.73 10.41
C HIS A 41 8.91 9.60 9.34
N GLN A 42 9.39 8.38 9.10
CA GLN A 42 10.45 8.13 8.10
C GLN A 42 9.99 8.29 6.65
N SER A 43 8.71 8.03 6.37
CA SER A 43 8.14 8.18 5.03
C SER A 43 7.55 9.57 4.79
N GLY A 44 7.45 10.43 5.81
CA GLY A 44 6.74 11.70 5.72
C GLY A 44 5.22 11.56 5.55
N LEU A 45 4.68 10.36 5.78
CA LEU A 45 3.24 10.08 5.73
C LEU A 45 2.60 10.28 7.10
N SER A 46 1.28 10.45 7.13
CA SER A 46 0.57 10.44 8.41
C SER A 46 0.48 9.01 8.96
N ARG A 47 0.50 8.85 10.29
CA ARG A 47 0.26 7.54 10.94
C ARG A 47 -1.07 6.90 10.49
N ASN A 48 -2.11 7.72 10.34
CA ASN A 48 -3.42 7.24 9.88
C ASN A 48 -3.34 6.69 8.44
N GLN A 49 -2.54 7.31 7.58
CA GLN A 49 -2.31 6.79 6.23
C GLN A 49 -1.56 5.46 6.26
N ILE A 50 -0.52 5.31 7.09
CA ILE A 50 0.15 4.02 7.32
C ILE A 50 -0.83 2.96 7.81
N GLN A 51 -1.65 3.29 8.82
CA GLN A 51 -2.67 2.38 9.34
C GLN A 51 -3.68 1.96 8.27
N ASN A 52 -4.11 2.89 7.40
CA ASN A 52 -5.04 2.57 6.32
C ASN A 52 -4.39 1.69 5.24
N LEU A 53 -3.13 1.97 4.89
CA LEU A 53 -2.35 1.15 3.96
C LEU A 53 -2.22 -0.29 4.47
N GLU A 54 -1.81 -0.47 5.73
CA GLU A 54 -1.63 -1.80 6.34
C GLU A 54 -2.93 -2.58 6.53
N ASN A 55 -4.07 -1.90 6.62
CA ASN A 55 -5.39 -2.53 6.71
C ASN A 55 -6.10 -2.67 5.36
N ASN A 56 -5.43 -2.33 4.24
CA ASN A 56 -6.02 -2.28 2.90
C ASN A 56 -7.30 -1.42 2.83
N ARG A 57 -7.38 -0.32 3.58
CA ARG A 57 -8.55 0.55 3.67
C ARG A 57 -8.39 1.80 2.82
N ASN A 58 -9.48 2.23 2.20
CA ASN A 58 -9.60 3.51 1.51
C ASN A 58 -10.98 4.11 1.80
N ASN A 59 -11.05 5.44 1.91
CA ASN A 59 -12.32 6.12 2.16
C ASN A 59 -13.16 6.32 0.87
N ASN A 60 -12.95 5.51 -0.16
CA ASN A 60 -13.67 5.64 -1.42
C ASN A 60 -15.08 5.04 -1.33
N ALA A 61 -16.08 5.80 -1.77
CA ALA A 61 -17.50 5.48 -1.69
C ALA A 61 -17.94 4.30 -2.60
N THR A 62 -17.05 3.74 -3.42
CA THR A 62 -17.40 2.74 -4.45
C THR A 62 -17.48 1.30 -3.95
N GLY A 63 -17.46 1.04 -2.64
CA GLY A 63 -17.65 -0.29 -2.03
C GLY A 63 -16.50 -1.29 -2.22
N ARG A 64 -15.65 -1.11 -3.23
CA ARG A 64 -14.37 -1.84 -3.44
C ARG A 64 -13.20 -0.97 -2.98
N SER A 65 -13.18 -0.64 -1.69
CA SER A 65 -12.09 0.15 -1.10
C SER A 65 -10.88 -0.77 -0.89
N SER A 66 -9.85 -0.60 -1.70
CA SER A 66 -8.49 -1.06 -1.38
C SER A 66 -7.60 0.16 -1.22
N ALA A 67 -6.55 0.05 -0.41
CA ALA A 67 -5.68 1.18 -0.14
C ALA A 67 -4.97 1.67 -1.42
N ASN A 68 -4.79 0.79 -2.42
CA ASN A 68 -4.18 1.02 -3.74
C ASN A 68 -3.32 2.30 -3.77
N PRO A 69 -2.10 2.25 -3.22
CA PRO A 69 -1.29 3.44 -2.99
C PRO A 69 -1.01 4.17 -4.30
N SER A 70 -0.99 5.50 -4.25
CA SER A 70 -0.47 6.30 -5.36
C SER A 70 1.03 6.04 -5.53
N LEU A 71 1.57 6.35 -6.72
CA LEU A 71 3.02 6.28 -6.94
C LEU A 71 3.79 7.14 -5.94
N ASP A 72 3.28 8.35 -5.63
CA ASP A 72 3.83 9.25 -4.60
C ASP A 72 3.92 8.57 -3.21
N THR A 73 2.88 7.84 -2.81
CA THR A 73 2.90 7.06 -1.56
C THR A 73 3.96 5.95 -1.59
N ILE A 74 4.14 5.29 -2.74
CA ILE A 74 5.16 4.23 -2.88
C ILE A 74 6.57 4.83 -2.82
N LEU A 75 6.81 5.96 -3.47
CA LEU A 75 8.09 6.67 -3.41
C LEU A 75 8.42 7.18 -2.00
N ALA A 76 7.41 7.63 -1.24
CA ALA A 76 7.56 7.99 0.16
C ALA A 76 7.95 6.79 1.04
N LEU A 77 7.45 5.59 0.73
CA LEU A 77 7.83 4.36 1.43
C LEU A 77 9.20 3.83 1.01
N GLU A 78 9.64 4.14 -0.21
CA GLU A 78 10.97 3.83 -0.75
C GLU A 78 12.07 4.29 0.23
N SER A 79 12.03 5.56 0.63
CA SER A 79 13.01 6.18 1.52
C SER A 79 12.97 5.60 2.93
N ALA A 80 11.77 5.25 3.43
CA ALA A 80 11.61 4.71 4.78
C ALA A 80 12.05 3.24 4.89
N LEU A 81 11.82 2.44 3.84
CA LEU A 81 12.16 1.03 3.82
C LEU A 81 13.56 0.76 3.28
N GLY A 82 14.18 1.75 2.61
CA GLY A 82 15.50 1.60 1.99
C GLY A 82 15.49 0.61 0.81
N LEU A 83 14.38 0.53 0.08
CA LEU A 83 14.19 -0.34 -1.09
C LEU A 83 13.84 0.54 -2.27
N GLN A 84 14.50 0.39 -3.42
CA GLN A 84 14.14 1.17 -4.62
C GLN A 84 12.73 0.80 -5.12
N LEU A 85 12.04 1.72 -5.82
CA LEU A 85 10.67 1.50 -6.34
C LEU A 85 10.49 0.12 -7.03
N GLY A 86 11.39 -0.23 -7.93
CA GLY A 86 11.31 -1.50 -8.68
C GLY A 86 11.48 -2.73 -7.78
N GLU A 87 12.36 -2.65 -6.80
CA GLU A 87 12.59 -3.72 -5.81
C GLU A 87 11.36 -3.89 -4.92
N LEU A 88 10.80 -2.79 -4.42
CA LEU A 88 9.58 -2.80 -3.62
C LEU A 88 8.43 -3.51 -4.34
N LEU A 89 8.19 -3.16 -5.61
CA LEU A 89 7.12 -3.78 -6.41
C LEU A 89 7.37 -5.27 -6.67
N LEU A 90 8.63 -5.65 -6.89
CA LEU A 90 9.01 -7.06 -7.06
C LEU A 90 8.80 -7.86 -5.76
N GLU A 91 9.17 -7.29 -4.62
CA GLU A 91 8.98 -7.90 -3.30
C GLU A 91 7.49 -8.10 -2.97
N VAL A 92 6.63 -7.13 -3.31
CA VAL A 92 5.17 -7.27 -3.16
C VAL A 92 4.63 -8.39 -4.05
N ARG A 93 5.12 -8.50 -5.29
CA ARG A 93 4.71 -9.58 -6.23
C ARG A 93 5.17 -10.95 -5.74
N ARG A 94 6.42 -11.08 -5.31
CA ARG A 94 6.94 -12.31 -4.67
C ARG A 94 6.12 -12.69 -3.44
N PHE A 95 5.80 -11.71 -2.60
CA PHE A 95 4.93 -11.92 -1.44
C PHE A 95 3.52 -12.37 -1.84
N MET A 96 3.04 -12.03 -3.04
CA MET A 96 1.75 -12.46 -3.58
C MET A 96 1.73 -13.89 -4.07
N GLU A 97 2.84 -14.33 -4.61
CA GLU A 97 3.01 -15.68 -5.13
C GLU A 97 3.46 -16.67 -4.03
N SER A 98 3.87 -16.15 -2.85
CA SER A 98 4.28 -16.97 -1.71
C SER A 98 3.11 -17.73 -1.08
N PRO A 99 3.25 -19.05 -0.82
CA PRO A 99 2.21 -19.87 -0.20
C PRO A 99 1.98 -19.57 1.29
N GLU A 100 2.91 -18.86 1.96
CA GLU A 100 2.89 -18.62 3.42
C GLU A 100 2.21 -17.29 3.83
N ARG A 101 1.23 -16.86 3.04
CA ARG A 101 0.67 -15.52 3.13
C ARG A 101 -0.29 -15.30 4.30
#